data_AF-A0A7J3P1L3-F1
#
_entry.id   AF-A0A7J3P1L3-F1
#
_cell.length_a   1.000
_cell.length_b   1.000
_cell.length_c   1.000
_cell.angle_alpha   90.00
_cell.angle_beta   90.00
_cell.angle_gamma   90.00
#
_symmetry.space_group_name_H-M   'P 1'
#
loop_
_entity.id
_entity.type
_entity.pdbx_description
1 polymer ?
#
loop_
_entity_poly.entity_id
_entity_poly.type
_entity_poly.pdbx_seq_one_letter_code
_entity_poly.pdbx_strand_id
1 'polypeptide(L)' 'MEKAYAVILYLAGLSLRDLSERYNLISASRESVREWVHRVSMLFGPSRKPRRIVAVDETVISFKGQR' A
#
# COMPACT_ATOMS: atom_id res chain seq x y z
N MET A 1 17.97 -2.55 -1.26
CA MET A 1 17.12 -3.57 -1.92
C MET A 1 15.89 -3.89 -1.08
N GLU A 2 16.06 -4.33 0.16
CA GLU A 2 14.96 -4.76 1.05
C GLU A 2 13.81 -3.75 1.21
N LYS A 3 14.10 -2.45 1.37
CA LYS A 3 13.07 -1.40 1.45
C LYS A 3 12.17 -1.33 0.21
N ALA A 4 12.75 -1.50 -0.98
CA ALA A 4 11.99 -1.47 -2.24
C ALA A 4 11.10 -2.71 -2.36
N TYR A 5 11.62 -3.89 -1.98
CA TYR A 5 10.81 -5.11 -1.90
C TYR A 5 9.65 -4.98 -0.91
N ALA A 6 9.89 -4.41 0.27
CA ALA A 6 8.83 -4.18 1.26
C ALA A 6 7.70 -3.30 0.69
N VAL A 7 8.05 -2.24 -0.03
CA VAL A 7 7.08 -1.35 -0.69
C VAL A 7 6.31 -2.10 -1.78
N ILE A 8 7.00 -2.83 -2.66
CA ILE A 8 6.37 -3.57 -3.76
C ILE A 8 5.40 -4.63 -3.22
N LEU A 9 5.81 -5.39 -2.21
CA LEU A 9 4.98 -6.42 -1.60
C LEU A 9 3.76 -5.81 -0.89
N TYR A 10 3.92 -4.67 -0.21
CA TYR A 10 2.78 -3.95 0.36
C TYR A 10 1.79 -3.49 -0.71
N LEU A 11 2.28 -2.92 -1.82
CA LEU A 11 1.44 -2.49 -2.94
C LEU A 11 0.78 -3.66 -3.68
N ALA A 12 1.38 -4.85 -3.62
CA ALA A 12 0.78 -6.10 -4.11
C ALA A 12 -0.35 -6.63 -3.20
N GLY A 13 -0.64 -5.96 -2.08
CA GLY A 13 -1.76 -6.27 -1.19
C GLY A 13 -1.38 -7.04 0.07
N LEU A 14 -0.09 -7.28 0.34
CA LEU A 14 0.32 -7.88 1.60
C LEU A 14 0.15 -6.89 2.75
N SER A 15 -0.37 -7.38 3.88
CA SER A 15 -0.47 -6.55 5.07
C SER A 15 0.92 -6.31 5.68
N LEU A 16 1.07 -5.22 6.45
CA LEU A 16 2.33 -4.94 7.16
C LEU A 16 2.73 -6.08 8.12
N ARG A 17 1.73 -6.81 8.64
CA ARG A 17 1.92 -7.99 9.49
C ARG A 17 2.43 -9.19 8.69
N ASP A 18 1.95 -9.38 7.46
CA ASP A 18 2.45 -10.45 6.59
C ASP A 18 3.94 -10.26 6.28
N LEU A 19 4.36 -9.01 6.06
CA LEU A 19 5.73 -8.65 5.74
C LEU A 19 6.70 -8.83 6.92
N SER A 20 6.32 -8.40 8.12
CA SER A 20 7.24 -8.30 9.27
C SER A 20 7.10 -9.42 10.31
N GLU A 21 5.92 -10.05 10.42
CA GLU A 21 5.65 -10.98 11.51
C GLU A 21 5.28 -12.38 11.00
N ARG A 22 4.27 -12.48 10.12
CA ARG A 22 3.68 -13.78 9.75
C ARG A 22 4.62 -14.62 8.90
N TYR A 23 5.22 -14.01 7.89
CA TYR A 23 6.13 -14.67 6.95
C TYR A 23 7.56 -14.17 7.09
N ASN A 24 7.78 -13.11 7.88
CA ASN A 24 9.09 -12.50 8.12
C ASN A 24 9.88 -12.27 6.82
N LEU A 25 9.19 -11.76 5.78
CA LEU A 25 9.75 -11.54 4.44
C LEU A 25 10.74 -10.38 4.43
N ILE A 26 10.63 -9.47 5.41
CA ILE A 26 11.44 -8.28 5.57
C ILE A 26 11.92 -8.25 7.02
N SER A 27 13.23 -8.12 7.21
CA SER A 27 13.90 -8.02 8.51
C SER A 27 13.78 -6.59 9.08
N ALA A 28 12.55 -6.09 9.15
CA ALA A 28 12.23 -4.78 9.71
C ALA A 28 10.91 -4.81 10.46
N SER A 29 10.77 -3.94 11.45
CA SER A 29 9.52 -3.81 12.19
C SER A 29 8.37 -3.38 11.26
N ARG A 30 7.16 -3.75 11.65
CA ARG A 30 5.92 -3.30 11.01
C ARG A 30 5.89 -1.79 10.78
N GLU A 31 6.34 -1.00 11.75
CA GLU A 31 6.34 0.45 11.66
C GLU A 31 7.42 1.00 10.73
N SER A 32 8.58 0.36 10.69
CA SER A 32 9.61 0.71 9.70
C SER A 32 9.08 0.53 8.27
N VAL A 33 8.38 -0.58 8.00
CA VAL A 33 7.75 -0.81 6.69
C VAL A 33 6.68 0.23 6.39
N ARG A 34 5.83 0.57 7.38
CA ARG A 34 4.80 1.62 7.24
C ARG A 34 5.40 2.96 6.86
N GLU A 35 6.48 3.37 7.54
CA GLU A 35 7.17 4.62 7.23
C GLU A 35 7.77 4.62 5.82
N TRP A 36 8.38 3.51 5.40
CA TRP A 36 8.96 3.41 4.05
C TRP A 36 7.90 3.55 2.97
N VAL A 37 6.79 2.84 3.10
CA VAL A 37 5.63 2.96 2.19
C VAL A 37 5.09 4.38 2.17
N HIS A 38 4.94 5.01 3.34
CA HIS A 38 4.41 6.37 3.41
C HIS A 38 5.32 7.39 2.74
N ARG A 39 6.64 7.28 2.92
CA ARG A 39 7.63 8.17 2.28
C ARG A 39 7.59 8.12 0.75
N VAL A 40 7.27 6.97 0.17
CA VAL A 40 7.18 6.79 -1.29
C VAL A 40 5.76 6.94 -1.84
N SER A 41 4.76 7.14 -0.98
CA SER A 41 3.34 7.24 -1.38
C SER A 41 3.10 8.31 -2.46
N MET A 42 3.83 9.42 -2.40
CA MET A 42 3.74 10.51 -3.39
C MET A 42 4.10 10.06 -4.81
N LEU A 43 4.91 9.01 -4.98
CA LEU A 43 5.26 8.46 -6.30
C LEU A 43 4.07 7.77 -6.98
N PHE A 44 3.09 7.30 -6.20
CA PHE A 44 1.92 6.58 -6.69
C PHE A 44 0.67 7.47 -6.77
N GLY A 45 0.84 8.79 -6.64
CA GLY A 45 -0.25 9.75 -6.80
C GLY A 45 -0.82 9.72 -8.22
N PRO A 46 -2.14 9.51 -8.42
CA PRO A 46 -2.72 9.50 -9.75
C PRO A 46 -2.63 10.89 -10.38
N SER A 47 -2.10 10.97 -11.61
CA SER A 47 -2.14 12.22 -12.38
C SER A 47 -3.50 12.38 -13.07
N ARG A 48 -4.09 13.57 -12.94
CA ARG A 48 -5.31 13.91 -13.67
C ARG A 48 -4.97 14.06 -15.15
N LYS A 49 -5.59 13.23 -15.99
CA LYS A 49 -5.51 13.34 -17.45
C LYS A 49 -6.90 13.66 -17.99
N PRO A 50 -7.02 14.51 -19.03
CA PRO A 50 -8.31 14.76 -19.66
C PRO A 50 -8.85 13.44 -20.24
N ARG A 51 -10.13 13.14 -19.98
CA ARG A 51 -10.81 11.95 -20.50
C ARG A 51 -12.16 12.36 -21.08
N ARG A 52 -12.52 11.80 -22.23
CA ARG A 52 -13.83 12.01 -22.87
C ARG A 52 -14.95 11.23 -22.18
N ILE A 53 -14.61 10.08 -21.60
CA ILE A 53 -15.53 9.17 -20.90
C ILE A 53 -14.79 8.66 -19.67
N VAL A 54 -15.51 8.51 -18.55
CA VAL A 54 -14.98 8.00 -17.27
C VAL A 54 -15.93 6.93 -16.77
N ALA A 55 -15.43 5.71 -16.56
CA ALA A 55 -16.15 4.70 -15.81
C ALA A 55 -16.02 5.02 -14.32
N VAL A 56 -17.14 4.96 -13.60
CA VAL A 56 -17.23 5.15 -12.15
C VAL A 56 -17.77 3.86 -11.57
N ASP A 57 -17.03 3.30 -10.61
CA ASP A 57 -17.41 2.11 -9.86
C ASP A 57 -17.28 2.40 -8.36
N GLU A 58 -18.23 1.92 -7.57
CA GLU A 58 -18.26 2.14 -6.12
C GLU A 58 -17.64 0.93 -5.40
N THR A 59 -16.55 1.18 -4.67
CA THR A 59 -15.96 0.16 -3.78
C THR A 59 -16.30 0.49 -2.33
N VAL A 60 -16.99 -0.44 -1.65
CA VAL A 60 -17.29 -0.31 -0.22
C VAL A 60 -16.09 -0.77 0.59
N ILE A 61 -15.51 0.14 1.37
CA ILE A 61 -14.36 -0.13 2.24
C ILE A 61 -14.81 0.07 3.69
N SER A 62 -14.66 -0.96 4.53
CA SER A 62 -14.89 -0.84 5.97
C SER A 62 -13.79 0.01 6.60
N PHE A 63 -14.15 1.14 7.20
CA PHE A 63 -13.22 2.00 7.91
C PHE A 63 -13.45 1.91 9.41
N LYS A 64 -12.40 1.55 10.17
CA LYS A 64 -12.46 1.40 11.64
C LYS A 64 -13.58 0.46 12.14
N GLY A 65 -13.95 -0.55 11.35
CA GLY A 65 -14.99 -1.52 11.70
C GLY A 65 -16.43 -0.99 11.56
N GLN A 66 -16.61 0.22 11.02
CA GLN A 66 -17.91 0.73 10.60
C GLN A 66 -18.05 0.53 9.09
N ARG A 67 -19.21 -0.01 8.67
CA ARG A 67 -19.57 -0.22 7.27
C ARG A 67 -20.28 0.99 6.71
#